data_AF-A0A426U094-F1
#
_entry.id   AF-A0A426U094-F1
#
_cell.length_a   1.000
_cell.length_b   1.000
_cell.length_c   1.000
_cell.angle_alpha   90.00
_cell.angle_beta   90.00
_cell.angle_gamma   90.00
#
_symmetry.space_group_name_H-M   'P 1'
#
loop_
_entity.id
_entity.type
_entity.pdbx_description
1 polymer ?
#
loop_
_entity_poly.entity_id
_entity_poly.type
_entity_poly.pdbx_seq_one_letter_code
_entity_poly.pdbx_strand_id
1 'polypeptide(L)'
;LPAVMADPPIRLARFAPLVAEAAAERDAVALEILDEAADHLLTAVRALEPRPGERIVATGGLLGPDGPLTNPLSERLGAHGLSLDWVADGRPGAVALARLARPS
;
A
#
# COMPACT_ATOMS: atom_id res chain seq x y z
N LEU A 1 9.65 28.75 2.70
CA LEU A 1 9.32 27.31 2.48
C LEU A 1 7.82 27.16 2.47
N PRO A 2 7.22 26.29 1.63
CA PRO A 2 5.77 26.13 1.57
C PRO A 2 5.23 25.76 2.95
N ALA A 3 4.06 26.27 3.33
CA ALA A 3 3.43 26.04 4.64
C ALA A 3 3.26 24.54 4.99
N VAL A 4 3.23 23.66 3.98
CA VAL A 4 3.14 22.19 4.15
C VAL A 4 4.39 21.56 4.77
N MET A 5 5.56 22.21 4.64
CA MET A 5 6.83 21.75 5.22
C MET A 5 7.02 22.18 6.68
N ALA A 6 6.05 22.92 7.24
CA ALA A 6 6.08 23.36 8.64
C ALA A 6 5.59 22.27 9.61
N ASP A 7 4.83 21.29 9.11
CA ASP A 7 4.30 20.18 9.90
C ASP A 7 5.09 18.88 9.65
N PRO A 8 5.21 17.98 10.65
CA PRO A 8 5.77 16.65 10.46
C PRO A 8 5.05 15.88 9.33
N PRO A 9 5.76 15.20 8.41
CA PRO A 9 5.15 14.51 7.26
C PRO A 9 4.01 13.54 7.62
N ILE A 10 4.10 12.89 8.77
CA ILE A 10 3.06 11.96 9.27
C ILE A 10 1.70 12.65 9.46
N ARG A 11 1.70 13.96 9.71
CA ARG A 11 0.48 14.74 9.84
C ARG A 11 -0.30 14.74 8.52
N LEU A 12 0.37 14.68 7.37
CA LEU A 12 -0.30 14.64 6.06
C LEU A 12 -1.09 13.34 5.85
N ALA A 13 -0.69 12.24 6.49
CA ALA A 13 -1.40 10.96 6.37
C ALA A 13 -2.87 11.05 6.79
N ARG A 14 -3.25 12.00 7.65
CA ARG A 14 -4.64 12.26 8.04
C ARG A 14 -5.54 12.65 6.86
N PHE A 15 -4.97 13.12 5.75
CA PHE A 15 -5.70 13.50 4.55
C PHE A 15 -5.92 12.34 3.58
N ALA A 16 -5.36 11.14 3.84
CA ALA A 16 -5.58 9.99 2.97
C ALA A 16 -7.07 9.65 2.75
N PRO A 17 -7.97 9.71 3.77
CA PRO A 17 -9.40 9.54 3.54
C PRO A 17 -9.99 10.60 2.61
N LEU A 18 -9.60 11.88 2.77
CA LEU A 18 -10.08 12.97 1.92
C LEU A 18 -9.67 12.79 0.46
N VAL A 19 -8.42 12.34 0.22
CA VAL A 19 -7.94 12.03 -1.13
C VAL A 19 -8.73 10.86 -1.72
N ALA A 20 -8.98 9.80 -0.93
CA ALA A 20 -9.76 8.65 -1.39
C ALA A 20 -11.21 9.03 -1.77
N GLU A 21 -11.86 9.86 -0.95
CA GLU A 21 -13.21 10.38 -1.21
C GLU A 21 -13.25 11.24 -2.48
N ALA A 22 -12.32 12.19 -2.63
CA ALA A 22 -12.25 13.04 -3.81
C ALA A 22 -11.95 12.24 -5.09
N ALA A 23 -11.08 11.22 -5.01
CA ALA A 23 -10.81 10.32 -6.13
C ALA A 23 -12.05 9.52 -6.55
N ALA A 24 -12.88 9.10 -5.59
CA ALA A 24 -14.17 8.44 -5.88
C ALA A 24 -15.14 9.38 -6.63
N GLU A 25 -15.06 10.69 -6.38
CA GLU A 25 -15.78 11.73 -7.12
C GLU A 25 -15.09 12.12 -8.45
N ARG A 26 -14.03 11.42 -8.84
CA ARG A 26 -13.23 11.63 -10.06
C ARG A 26 -12.50 12.97 -10.10
N ASP A 27 -12.15 13.52 -8.94
CA ASP A 27 -11.23 14.65 -8.86
C ASP A 27 -9.87 14.28 -9.48
N ALA A 28 -9.41 15.09 -10.43
CA ALA A 28 -8.23 14.79 -11.22
C ALA A 28 -6.94 14.79 -10.37
N VAL A 29 -6.83 15.69 -9.39
CA VAL A 29 -5.65 15.80 -8.53
C VAL A 29 -5.61 14.62 -7.55
N ALA A 30 -6.75 14.25 -6.99
CA ALA A 30 -6.85 13.10 -6.10
C ALA A 30 -6.46 11.80 -6.81
N LEU A 31 -6.91 11.61 -8.06
CA LEU A 31 -6.51 10.47 -8.89
C LEU A 31 -5.00 10.46 -9.16
N GLU A 32 -4.42 11.61 -9.52
CA GLU A 32 -2.97 11.75 -9.75
C GLU A 32 -2.16 11.39 -8.49
N ILE A 33 -2.60 11.83 -7.30
CA ILE A 33 -1.96 11.47 -6.03
C ILE A 33 -1.99 9.96 -5.80
N LEU A 34 -3.11 9.28 -6.07
CA LEU A 34 -3.20 7.83 -5.90
C LEU A 34 -2.34 7.07 -6.91
N ASP A 35 -2.27 7.56 -8.15
CA ASP A 35 -1.41 6.99 -9.18
C ASP A 35 0.08 7.13 -8.81
N GLU A 36 0.53 8.31 -8.39
CA GLU A 36 1.90 8.52 -7.92
C GLU A 36 2.20 7.66 -6.69
N ALA A 37 1.26 7.53 -5.76
CA ALA A 37 1.43 6.66 -4.59
C ALA A 37 1.60 5.18 -4.99
N ALA A 38 0.83 4.71 -5.98
CA ALA A 38 0.97 3.35 -6.50
C ALA A 38 2.32 3.15 -7.21
N ASP A 39 2.80 4.13 -7.97
CA ASP A 39 4.13 4.09 -8.60
C ASP A 39 5.27 4.08 -7.58
N HIS A 40 5.15 4.83 -6.48
CA HIS A 40 6.10 4.79 -5.38
C HIS A 40 6.14 3.41 -4.70
N LEU A 41 4.99 2.80 -4.46
CA LEU A 41 4.91 1.44 -3.91
C LEU A 41 5.53 0.41 -4.86
N LEU A 42 5.23 0.49 -6.16
CA LEU A 42 5.85 -0.38 -7.16
C LEU A 42 7.36 -0.22 -7.18
N THR A 43 7.86 1.01 -7.10
CA THR A 43 9.30 1.31 -7.06
C THR A 43 9.96 0.65 -5.85
N ALA A 44 9.32 0.73 -4.68
CA ALA A 44 9.81 0.08 -3.46
C ALA A 44 9.82 -1.45 -3.59
N VAL A 45 8.78 -2.05 -4.19
CA VAL A 45 8.73 -3.49 -4.47
C VAL A 45 9.84 -3.91 -5.44
N ARG A 46 10.03 -3.17 -6.54
CA ARG A 46 11.06 -3.48 -7.55
C ARG A 46 12.48 -3.39 -7.01
N ALA A 47 12.73 -2.52 -6.01
CA ALA A 47 14.02 -2.42 -5.35
C ALA A 47 14.42 -3.69 -4.59
N LEU A 48 13.46 -4.59 -4.31
CA LEU A 48 13.72 -5.91 -3.72
C LEU A 48 14.07 -6.99 -4.76
N GLU A 49 14.12 -6.62 -6.05
CA GLU A 49 14.39 -7.53 -7.18
C GLU A 49 13.51 -8.80 -7.19
N PRO A 50 12.17 -8.65 -7.10
CA PRO A 50 11.27 -9.79 -7.04
C PRO A 50 11.30 -10.59 -8.34
N ARG A 51 11.09 -11.90 -8.22
CA ARG A 51 11.03 -12.79 -9.40
C ARG A 51 9.61 -12.82 -9.98
N PRO A 52 9.46 -13.00 -11.30
CA PRO A 52 8.16 -13.23 -11.90
C PRO A 52 7.44 -14.42 -11.23
N GLY A 53 6.16 -14.24 -10.91
CA GLY A 53 5.32 -15.20 -10.19
C GLY A 53 5.39 -15.10 -8.66
N GLU A 54 6.23 -14.24 -8.10
CA GLU A 54 6.24 -13.98 -6.67
C GLU A 54 5.00 -13.20 -6.22
N ARG A 55 4.57 -13.49 -4.98
CA ARG A 55 3.40 -12.86 -4.36
C ARG A 55 3.84 -11.75 -3.43
N ILE A 56 3.23 -10.59 -3.58
CA ILE A 56 3.35 -9.47 -2.67
C ILE A 56 2.18 -9.53 -1.70
N VAL A 57 2.49 -9.66 -0.40
CA VAL A 57 1.46 -9.64 0.64
C VAL A 57 1.34 -8.21 1.17
N ALA A 58 0.13 -7.66 1.12
CA ALA A 58 -0.18 -6.33 1.62
C ALA A 58 -1.17 -6.38 2.78
N THR A 59 -1.10 -5.36 3.63
CA THR A 59 -2.04 -5.12 4.73
C THR A 59 -2.27 -3.63 4.91
N GLY A 60 -3.27 -3.26 5.71
CA GLY A 60 -3.67 -1.88 5.97
C GLY A 60 -4.80 -1.38 5.06
N GLY A 61 -5.42 -0.27 5.49
CA GLY A 61 -6.67 0.23 4.89
C GLY A 61 -6.54 0.80 3.48
N LEU A 62 -5.33 1.17 3.04
CA LEU A 62 -5.11 1.67 1.68
C LEU A 62 -5.06 0.55 0.63
N LEU A 63 -4.70 -0.66 1.05
CA LEU A 63 -4.49 -1.83 0.18
C LEU A 63 -5.49 -2.96 0.45
N GLY A 64 -6.55 -2.68 1.23
CA GLY A 64 -7.64 -3.63 1.50
C GLY A 64 -8.54 -3.87 0.29
N PRO A 65 -9.53 -4.77 0.38
CA PRO A 65 -10.43 -5.08 -0.74
C PRO A 65 -11.06 -3.82 -1.38
N ASP A 66 -11.43 -2.85 -0.54
CA ASP A 66 -12.01 -1.56 -0.94
C ASP A 66 -11.01 -0.39 -0.79
N GLY A 67 -9.72 -0.71 -0.68
CA GLY A 67 -8.65 0.27 -0.48
C GLY A 67 -8.39 1.08 -1.76
N PRO A 68 -8.19 2.41 -1.67
CA PRO A 68 -8.01 3.27 -2.83
C PRO A 68 -6.76 2.96 -3.67
N LEU A 69 -5.79 2.21 -3.13
CA LEU A 69 -4.56 1.83 -3.85
C LEU A 69 -4.57 0.39 -4.35
N THR A 70 -5.58 -0.41 -4.03
CA THR A 70 -5.58 -1.85 -4.32
C THR A 70 -5.59 -2.14 -5.81
N ASN A 71 -6.52 -1.54 -6.57
CA ASN A 71 -6.58 -1.72 -8.01
C ASN A 71 -5.37 -1.06 -8.72
N PRO A 72 -5.03 0.22 -8.45
CA PRO A 72 -3.87 0.86 -9.08
C PRO A 72 -2.57 0.09 -8.87
N LEU A 73 -2.34 -0.48 -7.69
CA LEU A 73 -1.14 -1.27 -7.41
C LEU A 73 -1.21 -2.66 -8.06
N SER A 74 -2.37 -3.34 -8.01
CA SER A 74 -2.52 -4.68 -8.59
C SER A 74 -2.29 -4.70 -10.09
N GLU A 75 -2.78 -3.70 -10.82
CA GLU A 75 -2.56 -3.55 -12.27
C GLU A 75 -1.07 -3.40 -12.60
N ARG A 76 -0.38 -2.50 -11.87
CA ARG A 76 1.06 -2.26 -11.99
C ARG A 76 1.88 -3.52 -11.68
N LEU A 77 1.58 -4.20 -10.58
CA LEU A 77 2.24 -5.46 -10.21
C LEU A 77 2.03 -6.55 -11.27
N GLY A 78 0.81 -6.67 -11.78
CA GLY A 78 0.46 -7.63 -12.84
C GLY A 78 1.27 -7.43 -14.11
N ALA A 79 1.53 -6.18 -14.51
CA ALA A 79 2.40 -5.85 -15.64
C ALA A 79 3.85 -6.32 -15.46
N HIS A 80 4.29 -6.54 -14.21
CA HIS A 80 5.60 -7.10 -13.86
C HIS A 80 5.56 -8.60 -13.52
N GLY A 81 4.43 -9.27 -13.74
CA GLY A 81 4.26 -10.69 -13.44
C GLY A 81 4.18 -11.00 -11.94
N LEU A 82 3.82 -10.02 -11.11
CA LEU A 82 3.63 -10.16 -9.67
C LEU A 82 2.13 -10.19 -9.34
N SER A 83 1.76 -10.82 -8.23
CA SER A 83 0.39 -10.80 -7.72
C SER A 83 0.30 -10.17 -6.34
N LEU A 84 -0.81 -9.49 -6.06
CA LEU A 84 -1.10 -8.88 -4.76
C LEU A 84 -2.07 -9.77 -3.97
N ASP A 85 -1.65 -10.19 -2.77
CA ASP A 85 -2.51 -10.86 -1.80
C ASP A 85 -2.73 -9.94 -0.61
N TRP A 86 -3.98 -9.68 -0.23
CA TRP A 86 -4.28 -8.89 0.96
C TRP A 86 -4.56 -9.77 2.18
N VAL A 87 -4.05 -9.32 3.33
CA VAL A 87 -4.36 -9.90 4.64
C VAL A 87 -4.89 -8.83 5.60
N ALA A 88 -5.92 -9.21 6.36
CA ALA A 88 -6.61 -8.32 7.29
C ALA A 88 -5.70 -7.77 8.40
N ASP A 89 -4.84 -8.62 8.96
CA ASP A 89 -3.81 -8.22 9.91
C ASP A 89 -2.66 -9.25 9.97
N GLY A 90 -1.57 -8.87 10.64
CA GLY A 90 -0.39 -9.72 10.85
C GLY A 90 -0.44 -10.57 12.13
N ARG A 91 -1.56 -10.58 12.88
CA ARG A 91 -1.64 -11.28 14.17
C ARG A 91 -1.42 -12.79 14.04
N PRO A 92 -2.00 -13.49 13.03
CA PRO A 92 -1.74 -14.92 12.86
C PRO A 92 -0.26 -15.24 12.70
N GLY A 93 0.47 -14.43 11.93
CA GLY A 93 1.92 -14.58 11.74
C GLY A 93 2.70 -14.37 13.03
N ALA A 94 2.38 -13.31 13.79
CA ALA A 94 3.01 -13.04 15.08
C ALA A 94 2.80 -14.19 16.09
N VAL A 95 1.58 -14.76 16.15
CA VAL A 95 1.28 -15.92 17.01
C VAL A 95 2.06 -17.15 16.58
N ALA A 96 2.17 -17.41 15.27
CA ALA A 96 2.95 -18.53 14.75
C ALA A 96 4.43 -18.40 15.13
N LEU A 97 5.02 -17.21 14.95
CA LEU A 97 6.41 -16.93 15.34
C LEU A 97 6.63 -17.11 16.85
N ALA A 98 5.70 -16.63 17.69
CA ALA A 98 5.79 -16.80 19.14
C ALA A 98 5.73 -18.29 19.57
N ARG A 99 5.01 -19.14 18.84
CA ARG A 99 4.99 -20.59 19.08
C ARG A 99 6.31 -21.25 18.70
N LEU A 100 6.93 -20.84 17.60
CA LEU A 100 8.24 -21.35 17.16
C LEU A 100 9.38 -20.96 18.12
N ALA A 101 9.29 -19.76 18.71
CA ALA A 101 10.29 -19.25 19.65
C ALA A 101 10.21 -19.87 21.06
N ARG A 102 9.16 -20.64 21.36
CA ARG A 102 9.07 -21.40 22.61
C ARG A 102 9.65 -22.79 22.36
N PRO A 103 10.84 -23.12 22.92
CA PRO A 103 11.33 -24.49 22.87
C PRO A 103 10.33 -25.40 23.58
N SER A 104 10.01 -26.53 22.95
CA SER A 104 9.24 -27.62 23.53
C SER A 104 9.96 -28.27 24.70
#